data_AF-A0A946XQT1-F1
#
_entry.id   AF-A0A946XQT1-F1
#
_cell.length_a   1.000
_cell.length_b   1.000
_cell.length_c   1.000
_cell.angle_alpha   90.00
_cell.angle_beta   90.00
_cell.angle_gamma   90.00
#
_symmetry.space_group_name_H-M   'P 1'
#
loop_
_entity.id
_entity.type
_entity.pdbx_description
1 polymer ?
#
loop_
_entity_poly.entity_id
_entity_poly.type
_entity_poly.pdbx_seq_one_letter_code
_entity_poly.pdbx_strand_id
1 'polypeptide(L)'
;MNKKIFIILIVTAVLSIAFKSQAKEIPFFLPNHDGLPGDSSKPVKVYILAGQSNMVGMGNLSGAKNIYDGVFLSSDPNVPDSPLQIFKVGNYKTSPLAVFNSEGQKVTKPISRGQFEVSLNGVYHLNCGFGGDSYCFMQIDGKEVYRRELGDKPVKQAVTLQSGKLYKFKISGFEGVPPRFWMEKTDLLGNGDLESVVKREGNFPWLLNAEGEWNVRQDVYFQEARLAKEGKGSPLSATSNGKSIGPELGFGHVLGTFHGEQVLLIKTAQGNRSLGFDFRPPSSGRSDPDNQFESVEYKLMVEGVHKTLNNISKVVPDYKDQGYEIAGFVWFQGHKDSFSEVLIKEYEKHLANLINDVRKEFDTPKLPVVVATLGFGGHNMQEKFLNIHQAQMAISDAKKHPEYAGTVASVDTRDFWREVDESPKGEDYHYNRNAETYMLIG
;
A
#
# COMPACT_ATOMS: atom_id res chain seq x y z
N MET A 1 -4.00 74.73 -38.21
CA MET A 1 -3.75 74.24 -36.83
C MET A 1 -4.84 73.21 -36.49
N ASN A 2 -4.62 71.93 -36.79
CA ASN A 2 -5.55 70.84 -36.47
C ASN A 2 -4.87 69.92 -35.44
N LYS A 3 -5.32 69.96 -34.19
CA LYS A 3 -4.85 69.05 -33.13
C LYS A 3 -5.70 67.78 -33.16
N LYS A 4 -5.05 66.64 -33.50
CA LYS A 4 -5.61 65.30 -33.36
C LYS A 4 -5.67 64.93 -31.88
N ILE A 5 -6.83 64.44 -31.44
CA ILE A 5 -7.06 63.84 -30.13
C ILE A 5 -6.57 62.38 -30.19
N PHE A 6 -5.62 62.03 -29.32
CA PHE A 6 -5.19 60.65 -29.10
C PHE A 6 -5.94 60.09 -27.88
N ILE A 7 -6.74 59.05 -28.09
CA ILE A 7 -7.38 58.28 -27.01
C ILE A 7 -6.35 57.27 -26.50
N ILE A 8 -5.94 57.39 -25.24
CA ILE A 8 -5.08 56.42 -24.56
C ILE A 8 -5.99 55.30 -24.04
N LEU A 9 -5.82 54.09 -24.60
CA LEU A 9 -6.45 52.86 -24.11
C LEU A 9 -5.64 52.37 -22.90
N ILE A 10 -6.20 52.46 -21.69
CA ILE A 10 -5.60 51.87 -20.49
C ILE A 10 -5.97 50.39 -20.49
N VAL A 11 -5.01 49.54 -20.84
CA VAL A 11 -5.11 48.09 -20.65
C VAL A 11 -4.67 47.78 -19.21
N THR A 12 -5.62 47.58 -18.31
CA THR A 12 -5.36 46.98 -17.00
C THR A 12 -5.06 45.50 -17.18
N ALA A 13 -3.79 45.14 -17.13
CA ALA A 13 -3.34 43.76 -17.02
C ALA A 13 -3.73 43.22 -15.63
N VAL A 14 -4.74 42.37 -15.57
CA VAL A 14 -5.03 41.56 -14.39
C VAL A 14 -3.96 40.47 -14.34
N LEU A 15 -2.95 40.66 -13.49
CA LEU A 15 -2.01 39.59 -13.14
C LEU A 15 -2.78 38.53 -12.34
N SER A 16 -3.10 37.41 -12.99
CA SER A 16 -3.53 36.19 -12.34
C SER A 16 -2.38 35.64 -11.49
N ILE A 17 -2.32 36.03 -10.22
CA ILE A 17 -1.43 35.38 -9.25
C ILE A 17 -2.03 33.99 -8.99
N ALA A 18 -1.54 33.00 -9.73
CA ALA A 18 -1.79 31.60 -9.42
C ALA A 18 -1.08 31.30 -8.09
N PHE A 19 -1.83 31.30 -6.99
CA PHE A 19 -1.37 30.70 -5.73
C PHE A 19 -1.15 29.21 -5.99
N LYS A 20 0.11 28.82 -6.22
CA LYS A 20 0.52 27.43 -6.04
C LYS A 20 0.45 27.16 -4.53
N SER A 21 -0.69 26.67 -4.08
CA SER A 21 -0.80 26.00 -2.78
C SER A 21 0.16 24.81 -2.82
N GLN A 22 1.38 24.99 -2.29
CA GLN A 22 2.26 23.88 -2.02
C GLN A 22 1.66 23.17 -0.81
N ALA A 23 0.95 22.06 -1.06
CA ALA A 23 0.46 21.21 0.01
C ALA A 23 1.66 20.84 0.89
N LYS A 24 1.54 21.08 2.20
CA LYS A 24 2.57 20.69 3.16
C LYS A 24 2.73 19.18 3.07
N GLU A 25 3.98 18.70 2.95
CA GLU A 25 4.25 17.26 2.97
C GLU A 25 3.64 16.63 4.23
N ILE A 26 2.87 15.56 4.05
CA ILE A 26 2.32 14.79 5.15
C ILE A 26 3.49 14.04 5.79
N PRO A 27 3.79 14.27 7.08
CA PRO A 27 4.91 13.59 7.71
C PRO A 27 4.64 12.09 7.71
N PHE A 28 5.68 11.29 7.43
CA PHE A 28 5.56 9.84 7.52
C PHE A 28 5.12 9.42 8.93
N PHE A 29 5.59 10.09 9.98
CA PHE A 29 5.07 9.90 11.34
C PHE A 29 3.96 10.90 11.65
N LEU A 30 2.74 10.39 11.84
CA LEU A 30 1.64 11.18 12.34
C LEU A 30 1.78 11.41 13.86
N PRO A 31 1.37 12.56 14.39
CA PRO A 31 1.26 12.77 15.84
C PRO A 31 0.23 11.80 16.43
N ASN A 32 0.41 11.46 17.70
CA ASN A 32 -0.62 10.73 18.45
C ASN A 32 -1.88 11.61 18.51
N HIS A 33 -3.03 11.05 18.15
CA HIS A 33 -4.30 11.74 18.35
C HIS A 33 -4.66 11.78 19.85
N ASP A 34 -5.50 12.73 20.23
CA ASP A 34 -5.88 13.01 21.63
C ASP A 34 -6.95 12.06 22.20
N GLY A 35 -7.44 11.13 21.37
CA GLY A 35 -8.52 10.20 21.72
C GLY A 35 -9.91 10.83 21.79
N LEU A 36 -10.05 12.11 21.45
CA LEU A 36 -11.30 12.85 21.54
C LEU A 36 -12.14 12.71 20.26
N PRO A 37 -13.47 12.86 20.35
CA PRO A 37 -14.32 13.00 19.17
C PRO A 37 -14.02 14.31 18.44
N GLY A 38 -14.41 14.39 17.16
CA GLY A 38 -14.26 15.61 16.38
C GLY A 38 -15.11 16.77 16.91
N ASP A 39 -14.72 17.99 16.57
CA ASP A 39 -15.42 19.22 16.94
C ASP A 39 -16.86 19.23 16.37
N SER A 40 -17.81 18.87 17.22
CA SER A 40 -19.25 18.86 16.89
C SER A 40 -19.87 20.25 16.62
N SER A 41 -19.13 21.36 16.76
CA SER A 41 -19.60 22.69 16.38
C SER A 41 -19.45 22.99 14.89
N LYS A 42 -18.74 22.13 14.14
CA LYS A 42 -18.47 22.27 12.71
C LYS A 42 -19.12 21.14 11.92
N PRO A 43 -19.49 21.36 10.65
CA PRO A 43 -20.04 20.30 9.79
C PRO A 43 -19.12 19.10 9.68
N VAL A 44 -19.71 17.89 9.61
CA VAL A 44 -18.97 16.64 9.38
C VAL A 44 -18.33 16.66 7.99
N LYS A 45 -17.04 16.32 7.88
CA LYS A 45 -16.35 16.17 6.59
C LYS A 45 -16.54 14.78 6.03
N VAL A 46 -17.22 14.69 4.89
CA VAL A 46 -17.59 13.42 4.26
C VAL A 46 -16.68 13.12 3.08
N TYR A 47 -16.06 11.93 3.10
CA TYR A 47 -15.26 11.42 2.00
C TYR A 47 -15.89 10.15 1.44
N ILE A 48 -16.12 10.13 0.13
CA ILE A 48 -16.69 8.98 -0.56
C ILE A 48 -15.53 8.15 -1.14
N LEU A 49 -15.40 6.90 -0.70
CA LEU A 49 -14.37 5.97 -1.14
C LEU A 49 -15.02 4.90 -2.03
N ALA A 50 -14.78 4.96 -3.34
CA ALA A 50 -15.41 4.09 -4.31
C ALA A 50 -14.41 3.32 -5.19
N GLY A 51 -14.85 2.18 -5.71
CA GLY A 51 -14.06 1.38 -6.62
C GLY A 51 -14.36 -0.11 -6.54
N GLN A 52 -13.41 -0.93 -6.95
CA GLN A 52 -13.56 -2.38 -6.93
C GLN A 52 -12.88 -3.04 -5.71
N SER A 53 -12.59 -4.34 -5.79
CA SER A 53 -11.96 -5.14 -4.73
C SER A 53 -10.73 -4.51 -4.06
N ASN A 54 -9.95 -3.70 -4.78
CA ASN A 54 -8.84 -2.97 -4.19
C ASN A 54 -9.29 -1.89 -3.19
N MET A 55 -10.35 -1.14 -3.51
CA MET A 55 -10.99 -0.22 -2.54
C MET A 55 -11.71 -0.98 -1.43
N VAL A 56 -12.28 -2.17 -1.71
CA VAL A 56 -12.87 -3.03 -0.67
C VAL A 56 -11.83 -3.29 0.42
N GLY A 57 -10.58 -3.57 0.03
CA GLY A 57 -9.44 -3.69 0.94
C GLY A 57 -9.24 -5.11 1.43
N MET A 58 -8.29 -5.82 0.81
CA MET A 58 -7.99 -7.22 1.07
C MET A 58 -6.64 -7.44 1.77
N GLY A 59 -6.04 -6.39 2.33
CA GLY A 59 -4.81 -6.50 3.11
C GLY A 59 -5.10 -7.30 4.38
N ASN A 60 -4.36 -8.38 4.63
CA ASN A 60 -4.65 -9.20 5.80
C ASN A 60 -4.33 -8.44 7.10
N LEU A 61 -5.24 -8.48 8.06
CA LEU A 61 -4.98 -7.95 9.40
C LEU A 61 -3.87 -8.77 10.10
N SER A 62 -3.96 -10.10 10.01
CA SER A 62 -3.04 -11.02 10.69
C SER A 62 -3.05 -12.41 10.03
N GLY A 63 -2.16 -13.29 10.51
CA GLY A 63 -2.14 -14.71 10.15
C GLY A 63 -1.35 -15.03 8.89
N ALA A 64 -0.45 -14.15 8.46
CA ALA A 64 0.53 -14.44 7.43
C ALA A 64 1.38 -15.65 7.85
N LYS A 65 1.68 -16.50 6.87
CA LYS A 65 2.58 -17.63 7.02
C LYS A 65 3.70 -17.46 6.01
N ASN A 66 4.90 -17.94 6.35
CA ASN A 66 5.96 -17.99 5.37
C ASN A 66 5.56 -18.93 4.23
N ILE A 67 5.83 -18.50 3.00
CA ILE A 67 5.51 -19.27 1.79
C ILE A 67 6.56 -20.35 1.49
N TYR A 68 7.71 -20.29 2.19
CA TYR A 68 8.80 -21.23 2.06
C TYR A 68 8.88 -22.12 3.29
N ASP A 69 9.18 -23.40 3.06
CA ASP A 69 9.51 -24.40 4.08
C ASP A 69 10.94 -24.20 4.63
N GLY A 70 11.74 -23.35 3.97
CA GLY A 70 13.08 -22.95 4.43
C GLY A 70 13.68 -21.85 3.56
N VAL A 71 14.45 -20.95 4.19
CA VAL A 71 15.14 -19.84 3.53
C VAL A 71 16.64 -19.96 3.81
N PHE A 72 17.43 -20.05 2.75
CA PHE A 72 18.87 -20.28 2.82
C PHE A 72 19.64 -19.17 2.12
N LEU A 73 20.63 -18.61 2.82
CA LEU A 73 21.55 -17.61 2.28
C LEU A 73 22.95 -18.22 2.16
N SER A 74 23.63 -18.05 1.02
CA SER A 74 24.95 -18.64 0.79
C SER A 74 25.98 -17.61 0.39
N SER A 75 27.17 -17.66 1.00
CA SER A 75 28.32 -16.84 0.56
C SER A 75 28.85 -17.23 -0.84
N ASP A 76 28.28 -18.24 -1.49
CA ASP A 76 28.55 -18.55 -2.89
C ASP A 76 27.72 -17.66 -3.83
N PRO A 77 28.34 -16.76 -4.62
CA PRO A 77 27.61 -15.89 -5.53
C PRO A 77 26.93 -16.63 -6.69
N ASN A 78 27.24 -17.91 -6.91
CA ASN A 78 26.60 -18.73 -7.95
C ASN A 78 25.29 -19.38 -7.49
N VAL A 79 24.93 -19.27 -6.20
CA VAL A 79 23.63 -19.75 -5.74
C VAL A 79 22.54 -18.88 -6.35
N PRO A 80 21.52 -19.48 -7.00
CA PRO A 80 20.45 -18.72 -7.62
C PRO A 80 19.65 -17.97 -6.55
N ASP A 81 19.30 -16.73 -6.87
CA ASP A 81 18.33 -15.97 -6.09
C ASP A 81 16.93 -16.28 -6.59
N SER A 82 16.37 -17.40 -6.12
CA SER A 82 15.07 -17.87 -6.58
C SER A 82 14.41 -18.82 -5.58
N PRO A 83 13.09 -18.99 -5.70
CA PRO A 83 12.42 -20.19 -5.19
C PRO A 83 13.06 -21.46 -5.77
N LEU A 84 13.14 -22.50 -4.95
CA LEU A 84 13.59 -23.85 -5.29
C LEU A 84 12.53 -24.84 -4.82
N GLN A 85 11.73 -25.32 -5.76
CA GLN A 85 10.74 -26.35 -5.49
C GLN A 85 11.40 -27.74 -5.59
N ILE A 86 11.35 -28.50 -4.49
CA ILE A 86 11.83 -29.88 -4.46
C ILE A 86 10.61 -30.79 -4.35
N PHE A 87 10.35 -31.56 -5.40
CA PHE A 87 9.19 -32.44 -5.50
C PHE A 87 9.09 -33.36 -4.28
N LYS A 88 7.91 -33.37 -3.63
CA LYS A 88 7.58 -34.11 -2.40
C LYS A 88 8.34 -33.73 -1.13
N VAL A 89 9.24 -32.73 -1.18
CA VAL A 89 10.02 -32.30 0.00
C VAL A 89 9.53 -30.93 0.48
N GLY A 90 9.44 -29.94 -0.41
CA GLY A 90 9.00 -28.60 -0.03
C GLY A 90 9.38 -27.53 -1.04
N ASN A 91 9.00 -26.30 -0.72
CA ASN A 91 9.33 -25.08 -1.44
C ASN A 91 10.33 -24.25 -0.62
N TYR A 92 11.52 -24.04 -1.14
CA TYR A 92 12.60 -23.34 -0.45
C TYR A 92 12.94 -22.04 -1.15
N LYS A 93 13.54 -21.08 -0.44
CA LYS A 93 14.19 -19.91 -1.06
C LYS A 93 15.69 -20.06 -0.87
N THR A 94 16.44 -19.86 -1.95
CA THR A 94 17.87 -19.64 -1.87
C THR A 94 18.18 -18.22 -2.34
N SER A 95 19.15 -17.57 -1.70
CA SER A 95 19.71 -16.30 -2.19
C SER A 95 21.21 -16.22 -1.89
N PRO A 96 21.99 -15.50 -2.71
CA PRO A 96 23.37 -15.20 -2.40
C PRO A 96 23.47 -14.24 -1.20
N LEU A 97 24.48 -14.45 -0.36
CA LEU A 97 24.82 -13.60 0.76
C LEU A 97 25.96 -12.67 0.36
N ALA A 98 25.75 -11.37 0.50
CA ALA A 98 26.82 -10.40 0.29
C ALA A 98 27.88 -10.52 1.39
N VAL A 99 29.14 -10.69 0.96
CA VAL A 99 30.30 -10.77 1.86
C VAL A 99 31.27 -9.66 1.48
N PHE A 100 31.83 -8.99 2.48
CA PHE A 100 32.73 -7.85 2.34
C PHE A 100 34.06 -8.12 3.03
N ASN A 101 35.15 -7.60 2.48
CA ASN A 101 36.47 -7.66 3.13
C ASN A 101 36.58 -6.60 4.26
N SER A 102 37.76 -6.50 4.89
CA SER A 102 38.02 -5.52 5.96
C SER A 102 37.95 -4.05 5.51
N GLU A 103 37.98 -3.79 4.20
CA GLU A 103 37.88 -2.45 3.60
C GLU A 103 36.42 -2.13 3.19
N GLY A 104 35.47 -3.03 3.44
CA GLY A 104 34.07 -2.86 3.06
C GLY A 104 33.77 -3.15 1.58
N GLN A 105 34.72 -3.73 0.85
CA GLN A 105 34.53 -4.09 -0.57
C GLN A 105 33.86 -5.45 -0.68
N LYS A 106 32.84 -5.56 -1.53
CA LYS A 106 32.16 -6.83 -1.81
C LYS A 106 33.12 -7.82 -2.47
N VAL A 107 33.18 -9.04 -1.95
CA VAL A 107 34.04 -10.12 -2.45
C VAL A 107 33.22 -11.29 -2.99
N THR A 108 33.72 -11.93 -4.04
CA THR A 108 33.13 -13.15 -4.63
C THR A 108 33.94 -14.41 -4.32
N LYS A 109 35.23 -14.26 -4.00
CA LYS A 109 36.11 -15.37 -3.59
C LYS A 109 35.92 -15.71 -2.11
N PRO A 110 36.12 -16.97 -1.69
CA PRO A 110 36.08 -17.34 -0.28
C PRO A 110 37.14 -16.59 0.52
N ILE A 111 36.73 -16.01 1.65
CA ILE A 111 37.62 -15.36 2.62
C ILE A 111 37.32 -15.89 4.03
N SER A 112 38.34 -15.96 4.87
CA SER A 112 38.20 -16.48 6.24
C SER A 112 37.79 -15.41 7.26
N ARG A 113 37.84 -14.12 6.91
CA ARG A 113 37.44 -13.01 7.79
C ARG A 113 36.88 -11.87 6.95
N GLY A 114 35.80 -11.26 7.41
CA GLY A 114 35.18 -10.15 6.71
C GLY A 114 33.91 -9.69 7.41
N GLN A 115 33.01 -9.10 6.64
CA GLN A 115 31.69 -8.69 7.08
C GLN A 115 30.62 -9.26 6.16
N PHE A 116 29.39 -9.35 6.64
CA PHE A 116 28.22 -9.65 5.82
C PHE A 116 27.01 -8.89 6.37
N GLU A 117 25.97 -8.79 5.56
CA GLU A 117 24.64 -8.31 5.97
C GLU A 117 23.58 -9.31 5.50
N VAL A 118 22.45 -9.35 6.19
CA VAL A 118 21.28 -10.14 5.80
C VAL A 118 20.22 -9.22 5.21
N SER A 119 19.40 -9.75 4.30
CA SER A 119 18.27 -9.00 3.73
C SER A 119 17.02 -8.99 4.63
N LEU A 120 16.92 -9.96 5.55
CA LEU A 120 15.74 -10.15 6.41
C LEU A 120 16.15 -10.16 7.89
N ASN A 121 15.30 -9.59 8.74
CA ASN A 121 15.41 -9.77 10.19
C ASN A 121 15.09 -11.23 10.57
N GLY A 122 15.82 -11.80 11.53
CA GLY A 122 15.43 -13.09 12.09
C GLY A 122 16.50 -13.82 12.86
N VAL A 123 16.20 -15.08 13.13
CA VAL A 123 17.06 -16.06 13.79
C VAL A 123 17.63 -17.01 12.75
N TYR A 124 18.95 -17.18 12.79
CA TYR A 124 19.70 -17.95 11.82
C TYR A 124 20.55 -19.03 12.47
N HIS A 125 20.69 -20.15 11.77
CA HIS A 125 21.74 -21.14 12.01
C HIS A 125 22.75 -21.08 10.87
N LEU A 126 24.04 -21.03 11.23
CA LEU A 126 25.12 -21.01 10.25
C LEU A 126 25.68 -22.41 10.04
N ASN A 127 26.24 -22.62 8.85
CA ASN A 127 26.95 -23.80 8.45
C ASN A 127 28.21 -23.35 7.72
N CYS A 128 29.34 -23.93 8.09
CA CYS A 128 30.62 -23.67 7.45
C CYS A 128 31.04 -24.89 6.62
N GLY A 129 31.46 -24.63 5.39
CA GLY A 129 31.79 -25.64 4.38
C GLY A 129 30.57 -26.32 3.75
N PHE A 130 30.83 -27.38 2.98
CA PHE A 130 29.84 -28.17 2.28
C PHE A 130 30.08 -29.67 2.56
N GLY A 131 29.01 -30.39 2.90
CA GLY A 131 29.05 -31.85 3.08
C GLY A 131 29.66 -32.37 4.39
N GLY A 132 29.88 -33.68 4.43
CA GLY A 132 30.32 -34.43 5.60
C GLY A 132 31.77 -34.17 6.02
N ASP A 133 32.62 -33.69 5.12
CA ASP A 133 34.07 -33.64 5.33
C ASP A 133 34.62 -32.23 5.57
N SER A 134 33.73 -31.26 5.80
CA SER A 134 34.11 -29.89 6.14
C SER A 134 34.21 -29.72 7.66
N TYR A 135 35.40 -29.35 8.14
CA TYR A 135 35.70 -29.07 9.54
C TYR A 135 36.13 -27.61 9.68
N CYS A 136 35.43 -26.87 10.53
CA CYS A 136 35.72 -25.47 10.79
C CYS A 136 34.91 -24.91 11.96
N PHE A 137 35.38 -23.78 12.46
CA PHE A 137 34.74 -22.96 13.47
C PHE A 137 34.37 -21.61 12.86
N MET A 138 33.15 -21.16 13.12
CA MET A 138 32.68 -19.85 12.69
C MET A 138 32.27 -19.00 13.88
N GLN A 139 32.71 -17.74 13.85
CA GLN A 139 32.33 -16.71 14.80
C GLN A 139 31.62 -15.56 14.10
N ILE A 140 30.63 -14.97 14.77
CA ILE A 140 30.02 -13.69 14.43
C ILE A 140 30.28 -12.72 15.58
N ASP A 141 30.85 -11.56 15.28
CA ASP A 141 31.24 -10.53 16.27
C ASP A 141 32.00 -11.11 17.47
N GLY A 142 32.86 -12.10 17.20
CA GLY A 142 33.69 -12.80 18.20
C GLY A 142 32.97 -13.93 18.95
N LYS A 143 31.65 -14.07 18.82
CA LYS A 143 30.89 -15.18 19.42
C LYS A 143 30.88 -16.38 18.47
N GLU A 144 31.22 -17.56 18.97
CA GLU A 144 31.13 -18.80 18.20
C GLU A 144 29.66 -19.16 17.91
N VAL A 145 29.36 -19.41 16.63
CA VAL A 145 28.01 -19.73 16.14
C VAL A 145 27.94 -21.08 15.43
N TYR A 146 29.08 -21.60 15.00
CA TYR A 146 29.19 -22.93 14.39
C TYR A 146 30.53 -23.56 14.76
N ARG A 147 30.49 -24.85 15.08
CA ARG A 147 31.67 -25.67 15.31
C ARG A 147 31.46 -27.05 14.71
N ARG A 148 32.46 -27.53 13.97
CA ARG A 148 32.56 -28.94 13.62
C ARG A 148 34.01 -29.40 13.60
N GLU A 149 34.30 -30.41 14.40
CA GLU A 149 35.61 -31.06 14.50
C GLU A 149 35.58 -32.42 13.79
N LEU A 150 36.77 -32.96 13.50
CA LEU A 150 36.90 -34.27 12.87
C LEU A 150 36.31 -35.36 13.77
N GLY A 151 35.34 -36.10 13.25
CA GLY A 151 34.64 -37.16 14.00
C GLY A 151 33.40 -36.71 14.76
N ASP A 152 33.16 -35.39 14.88
CA ASP A 152 32.04 -34.85 15.64
C ASP A 152 30.87 -34.37 14.77
N LYS A 153 29.68 -34.33 15.39
CA LYS A 153 28.50 -33.68 14.81
C LYS A 153 28.64 -32.15 14.90
N PRO A 154 28.12 -31.40 13.92
CA PRO A 154 28.14 -29.95 13.98
C PRO A 154 27.33 -29.43 15.17
N VAL A 155 27.92 -28.50 15.92
CA VAL A 155 27.26 -27.72 16.97
C VAL A 155 26.93 -26.35 16.39
N LYS A 156 25.65 -25.94 16.49
CA LYS A 156 25.15 -24.67 15.95
C LYS A 156 24.52 -23.86 17.07
N GLN A 157 24.80 -22.57 17.12
CA GLN A 157 24.08 -21.63 17.96
C GLN A 157 23.20 -20.72 17.10
N ALA A 158 21.96 -20.52 17.54
CA ALA A 158 21.08 -19.52 16.98
C ALA A 158 21.69 -18.12 17.13
N VAL A 159 21.64 -17.35 16.05
CA VAL A 159 22.04 -15.93 16.04
C VAL A 159 20.88 -15.08 15.52
N THR A 160 20.56 -14.01 16.26
CA THR A 160 19.57 -13.02 15.82
C THR A 160 20.27 -11.94 15.02
N LEU A 161 19.86 -11.76 13.77
CA LEU A 161 20.42 -10.81 12.83
C LEU A 161 19.36 -9.80 12.38
N GLN A 162 19.81 -8.57 12.15
CA GLN A 162 19.01 -7.45 11.67
C GLN A 162 19.41 -7.12 10.24
N SER A 163 18.41 -6.89 9.38
CA SER A 163 18.59 -6.42 8.02
C SER A 163 19.27 -5.06 7.99
N GLY A 164 20.16 -4.85 7.02
CA GLY A 164 20.95 -3.61 6.86
C GLY A 164 22.05 -3.40 7.91
N LYS A 165 22.24 -4.32 8.87
CA LYS A 165 23.35 -4.29 9.82
C LYS A 165 24.52 -5.15 9.32
N LEU A 166 25.73 -4.60 9.39
CA LEU A 166 26.96 -5.32 9.10
C LEU A 166 27.45 -6.11 10.33
N TYR A 167 27.72 -7.40 10.12
CA TYR A 167 28.23 -8.32 11.12
C TYR A 167 29.62 -8.81 10.73
N LYS A 168 30.58 -8.81 11.67
CA LYS A 168 31.92 -9.35 11.42
C LYS A 168 31.89 -10.86 11.54
N PHE A 169 32.48 -11.58 10.59
CA PHE A 169 32.65 -13.03 10.70
C PHE A 169 34.11 -13.44 10.67
N LYS A 170 34.39 -14.59 11.28
CA LYS A 170 35.68 -15.28 11.20
C LYS A 170 35.46 -16.78 11.09
N ILE A 171 36.16 -17.40 10.15
CA ILE A 171 36.24 -18.84 9.95
C ILE A 171 37.66 -19.30 10.31
N SER A 172 37.77 -20.41 11.02
CA SER A 172 39.04 -21.02 11.44
C SER A 172 38.93 -22.53 11.52
N GLY A 173 40.04 -23.23 11.78
CA GLY A 173 40.04 -24.69 11.92
C GLY A 173 39.92 -25.46 10.59
N PHE A 174 40.30 -24.85 9.47
CA PHE A 174 40.33 -25.47 8.14
C PHE A 174 41.76 -25.51 7.59
N GLU A 175 42.01 -26.38 6.61
CA GLU A 175 43.27 -26.45 5.86
C GLU A 175 43.07 -25.96 4.42
N GLY A 176 44.06 -25.26 3.87
CA GLY A 176 44.03 -24.80 2.47
C GLY A 176 43.14 -23.57 2.24
N VAL A 177 42.28 -23.64 1.22
CA VAL A 177 41.42 -22.53 0.81
C VAL A 177 40.30 -22.33 1.84
N PRO A 178 40.01 -21.08 2.28
CA PRO A 178 38.89 -20.82 3.18
C PRO A 178 37.58 -21.43 2.66
N PRO A 179 36.82 -22.17 3.49
CA PRO A 179 35.54 -22.68 3.07
C PRO A 179 34.53 -21.54 2.93
N ARG A 180 33.55 -21.71 2.05
CA ARG A 180 32.33 -20.90 2.05
C ARG A 180 31.46 -21.28 3.23
N PHE A 181 30.52 -20.41 3.58
CA PHE A 181 29.49 -20.67 4.57
C PHE A 181 28.10 -20.34 4.00
N TRP A 182 27.08 -20.92 4.63
CA TRP A 182 25.68 -20.66 4.34
C TRP A 182 24.88 -20.65 5.63
N MET A 183 23.72 -20.02 5.62
CA MET A 183 22.86 -19.87 6.79
C MET A 183 21.41 -20.19 6.44
N GLU A 184 20.73 -20.79 7.40
CA GLU A 184 19.31 -21.12 7.37
C GLU A 184 18.56 -20.18 8.29
N LYS A 185 17.52 -19.50 7.79
CA LYS A 185 16.58 -18.76 8.64
C LYS A 185 15.64 -19.75 9.30
N THR A 186 15.61 -19.78 10.63
CA THR A 186 14.84 -20.78 11.39
C THR A 186 13.47 -20.26 11.83
N ASP A 187 13.33 -18.95 12.01
CA ASP A 187 12.06 -18.30 12.32
C ASP A 187 11.35 -17.89 11.01
N LEU A 188 10.75 -18.87 10.34
CA LEU A 188 9.98 -18.68 9.11
C LEU A 188 8.63 -18.02 9.42
N LEU A 189 8.67 -16.77 9.84
CA LEU A 189 7.49 -15.94 10.07
C LEU A 189 6.88 -15.52 8.72
N GLY A 190 5.56 -15.34 8.69
CA GLY A 190 4.88 -14.68 7.57
C GLY A 190 5.09 -13.17 7.62
N ASN A 191 4.97 -12.54 6.46
CA ASN A 191 5.19 -11.10 6.26
C ASN A 191 3.97 -10.43 5.62
N GLY A 192 3.91 -9.10 5.74
CA GLY A 192 2.99 -8.26 5.00
C GLY A 192 1.55 -8.26 5.51
N ASP A 193 1.23 -8.94 6.62
CA ASP A 193 -0.03 -8.66 7.33
C ASP A 193 0.14 -7.45 8.26
N LEU A 194 -0.96 -6.81 8.65
CA LEU A 194 -0.87 -5.56 9.41
C LEU A 194 -0.20 -5.76 10.79
N GLU A 195 -0.43 -6.88 11.46
CA GLU A 195 0.24 -7.19 12.74
C GLU A 195 1.75 -7.27 12.61
N SER A 196 2.26 -7.94 11.58
CA SER A 196 3.69 -8.00 11.30
C SER A 196 4.26 -6.62 10.95
N VAL A 197 3.62 -5.92 10.03
CA VAL A 197 4.05 -4.59 9.57
C VAL A 197 4.13 -3.60 10.74
N VAL A 198 3.12 -3.60 11.62
CA VAL A 198 3.05 -2.62 12.71
C VAL A 198 3.77 -3.08 13.97
N LYS A 199 3.43 -4.26 14.51
CA LYS A 199 3.91 -4.70 15.83
C LYS A 199 5.32 -5.29 15.78
N ARG A 200 5.71 -5.90 14.67
CA ARG A 200 7.02 -6.56 14.53
C ARG A 200 8.03 -5.68 13.79
N GLU A 201 7.62 -5.04 12.70
CA GLU A 201 8.49 -4.21 11.85
C GLU A 201 8.52 -2.74 12.28
N GLY A 202 7.53 -2.29 13.06
CA GLY A 202 7.49 -0.94 13.62
C GLY A 202 7.02 0.14 12.64
N ASN A 203 6.45 -0.26 11.50
CA ASN A 203 5.87 0.68 10.54
C ASN A 203 4.50 1.16 11.05
N PHE A 204 4.15 2.41 10.72
CA PHE A 204 2.87 3.03 11.14
C PHE A 204 2.59 2.95 12.65
N PRO A 205 3.54 3.34 13.54
CA PRO A 205 3.41 3.14 14.98
C PRO A 205 2.18 3.83 15.62
N TRP A 206 1.62 4.85 14.97
CA TRP A 206 0.40 5.55 15.41
C TRP A 206 -0.88 4.70 15.29
N LEU A 207 -0.80 3.51 14.68
CA LEU A 207 -1.87 2.52 14.71
C LEU A 207 -1.97 1.79 16.06
N LEU A 208 -1.01 1.96 16.97
CA LEU A 208 -1.05 1.38 18.31
C LEU A 208 -1.26 2.44 19.38
N ASN A 209 -2.00 2.10 20.43
CA ASN A 209 -2.07 2.90 21.66
C ASN A 209 -0.87 2.61 22.58
N ALA A 210 -0.82 3.24 23.75
CA ALA A 210 0.27 3.08 24.72
C ALA A 210 0.38 1.64 25.25
N GLU A 211 -0.73 0.89 25.23
CA GLU A 211 -0.83 -0.50 25.65
C GLU A 211 -0.44 -1.50 24.53
N GLY A 212 -0.14 -1.02 23.32
CA GLY A 212 0.20 -1.85 22.17
C GLY A 212 -1.00 -2.50 21.47
N GLU A 213 -2.21 -2.04 21.77
CA GLU A 213 -3.46 -2.46 21.12
C GLU A 213 -3.78 -1.55 19.93
N TRP A 214 -4.66 -2.00 19.03
CA TRP A 214 -5.07 -1.20 17.88
C TRP A 214 -5.76 0.09 18.34
N ASN A 215 -5.22 1.21 17.89
CA ASN A 215 -5.75 2.51 18.20
C ASN A 215 -7.08 2.75 17.48
N VAL A 216 -7.96 3.52 18.11
CA VAL A 216 -9.32 3.80 17.63
C VAL A 216 -9.53 5.31 17.52
N ARG A 217 -9.82 5.77 16.30
CA ARG A 217 -10.10 7.17 15.99
C ARG A 217 -11.56 7.51 16.28
N GLN A 218 -11.80 8.25 17.36
CA GLN A 218 -13.15 8.72 17.71
C GLN A 218 -13.63 9.87 16.80
N ASP A 219 -12.69 10.60 16.23
CA ASP A 219 -12.86 11.71 15.29
C ASP A 219 -13.02 11.28 13.82
N VAL A 220 -12.86 9.99 13.52
CA VAL A 220 -13.02 9.44 12.17
C VAL A 220 -13.95 8.23 12.21
N TYR A 221 -15.10 8.32 11.53
CA TYR A 221 -16.05 7.22 11.43
C TYR A 221 -15.96 6.55 10.06
N PHE A 222 -15.81 5.23 10.04
CA PHE A 222 -15.86 4.42 8.82
C PHE A 222 -17.26 3.83 8.66
N GLN A 223 -17.83 3.99 7.47
CA GLN A 223 -19.12 3.41 7.09
C GLN A 223 -18.97 2.63 5.78
N GLU A 224 -19.14 1.31 5.84
CA GLU A 224 -19.34 0.45 4.68
C GLU A 224 -20.81 0.57 4.24
N ALA A 225 -21.03 1.03 3.01
CA ALA A 225 -22.35 1.41 2.50
C ALA A 225 -22.79 0.56 1.30
N ARG A 226 -22.06 -0.52 0.96
CA ARG A 226 -22.31 -1.30 -0.25
C ARG A 226 -22.50 -2.80 -0.02
N LEU A 227 -21.69 -3.44 0.81
CA LEU A 227 -21.67 -4.90 1.00
C LEU A 227 -22.61 -5.35 2.13
N ALA A 228 -22.75 -4.55 3.18
CA ALA A 228 -23.66 -4.78 4.28
C ALA A 228 -25.06 -4.21 3.97
N LYS A 229 -26.11 -5.04 4.07
CA LYS A 229 -27.49 -4.65 3.74
C LYS A 229 -27.97 -3.38 4.46
N GLU A 230 -27.67 -3.27 5.75
CA GLU A 230 -28.01 -2.08 6.56
C GLU A 230 -26.84 -1.11 6.75
N GLY A 231 -25.78 -1.31 5.97
CA GLY A 231 -24.48 -0.71 6.25
C GLY A 231 -23.83 -1.30 7.49
N LYS A 232 -22.52 -1.09 7.63
CA LYS A 232 -21.77 -1.45 8.83
C LYS A 232 -20.67 -0.41 9.04
N GLY A 233 -20.53 0.09 10.25
CA GLY A 233 -19.51 1.08 10.55
C GLY A 233 -18.99 1.01 11.97
N SER A 234 -17.94 1.77 12.22
CA SER A 234 -17.36 2.01 13.54
C SER A 234 -16.50 3.27 13.51
N PRO A 235 -16.13 3.83 14.67
CA PRO A 235 -14.91 4.61 14.79
C PRO A 235 -13.74 3.86 14.14
N LEU A 236 -12.91 4.57 13.37
CA LEU A 236 -11.90 3.94 12.52
C LEU A 236 -10.81 3.27 13.37
N SER A 237 -10.57 1.99 13.10
CA SER A 237 -9.46 1.22 13.63
C SER A 237 -9.04 0.15 12.62
N ALA A 238 -7.94 -0.54 12.91
CA ALA A 238 -7.49 -1.69 12.11
C ALA A 238 -8.57 -2.77 11.88
N THR A 239 -9.57 -2.85 12.76
CA THR A 239 -10.62 -3.88 12.71
C THR A 239 -11.94 -3.43 12.09
N SER A 240 -12.03 -2.16 11.65
CA SER A 240 -13.27 -1.59 11.08
C SER A 240 -13.76 -2.37 9.85
N ASN A 241 -12.83 -2.89 9.04
CA ASN A 241 -13.11 -3.73 7.87
C ASN A 241 -12.97 -5.25 8.18
N GLY A 242 -13.16 -5.63 9.43
CA GLY A 242 -13.15 -7.03 9.88
C GLY A 242 -11.74 -7.61 10.00
N LYS A 243 -11.44 -8.62 9.18
CA LYS A 243 -10.13 -9.33 9.19
C LYS A 243 -9.19 -8.84 8.09
N SER A 244 -9.58 -7.79 7.38
CA SER A 244 -8.78 -7.15 6.36
C SER A 244 -8.83 -5.64 6.49
N ILE A 245 -7.92 -4.98 5.79
CA ILE A 245 -7.86 -3.53 5.67
C ILE A 245 -7.76 -3.14 4.20
N GLY A 246 -8.23 -1.95 3.87
CA GLY A 246 -7.93 -1.27 2.62
C GLY A 246 -7.30 0.10 2.85
N PRO A 247 -7.31 0.97 1.83
CA PRO A 247 -6.72 2.29 1.94
C PRO A 247 -7.47 3.22 2.91
N GLU A 248 -8.69 2.89 3.32
CA GLU A 248 -9.46 3.66 4.30
C GLU A 248 -8.73 3.84 5.63
N LEU A 249 -7.88 2.88 6.02
CA LEU A 249 -7.18 2.94 7.29
C LEU A 249 -6.11 4.02 7.29
N GLY A 250 -5.18 3.96 6.32
CA GLY A 250 -4.15 4.99 6.13
C GLY A 250 -4.78 6.36 5.87
N PHE A 251 -5.69 6.42 4.91
CA PHE A 251 -6.37 7.64 4.48
C PHE A 251 -7.11 8.31 5.64
N GLY A 252 -7.90 7.54 6.40
CA GLY A 252 -8.64 8.07 7.53
C GLY A 252 -7.76 8.56 8.68
N HIS A 253 -6.63 7.87 8.95
CA HIS A 253 -5.69 8.33 9.96
C HIS A 253 -5.05 9.67 9.60
N VAL A 254 -4.68 9.85 8.33
CA VAL A 254 -4.18 11.13 7.82
C VAL A 254 -5.26 12.19 7.93
N LEU A 255 -6.47 11.95 7.43
CA LEU A 255 -7.55 12.94 7.44
C LEU A 255 -7.89 13.42 8.85
N GLY A 256 -8.13 12.54 9.80
CA GLY A 256 -8.44 12.98 11.17
C GLY A 256 -7.27 13.72 11.83
N THR A 257 -6.03 13.58 11.34
CA THR A 257 -4.90 14.38 11.86
C THR A 257 -5.00 15.84 11.42
N PHE A 258 -5.55 16.08 10.23
CA PHE A 258 -5.61 17.42 9.62
C PHE A 258 -6.99 18.08 9.73
N HIS A 259 -8.02 17.32 10.11
CA HIS A 259 -9.34 17.84 10.45
C HIS A 259 -9.52 17.92 11.97
N GLY A 260 -10.00 19.07 12.44
CA GLY A 260 -10.46 19.20 13.83
C GLY A 260 -11.93 18.80 14.00
N GLU A 261 -12.71 18.89 12.92
CA GLU A 261 -14.09 18.40 12.87
C GLU A 261 -14.18 16.88 12.63
N GLN A 262 -15.36 16.31 12.85
CA GLN A 262 -15.60 14.89 12.62
C GLN A 262 -15.44 14.54 11.13
N VAL A 263 -14.71 13.45 10.86
CA VAL A 263 -14.58 12.87 9.52
C VAL A 263 -15.49 11.65 9.39
N LEU A 264 -16.20 11.54 8.27
CA LEU A 264 -16.99 10.37 7.88
C LEU A 264 -16.46 9.81 6.55
N LEU A 265 -15.97 8.57 6.58
CA LEU A 265 -15.57 7.81 5.40
C LEU A 265 -16.72 6.92 4.96
N ILE A 266 -17.33 7.20 3.81
CA ILE A 266 -18.38 6.36 3.23
C ILE A 266 -17.73 5.50 2.15
N LYS A 267 -17.48 4.22 2.46
CA LYS A 267 -16.94 3.27 1.50
C LYS A 267 -18.06 2.57 0.75
N THR A 268 -17.97 2.61 -0.56
CA THR A 268 -18.88 1.96 -1.50
C THR A 268 -18.09 1.27 -2.59
N ALA A 269 -17.64 0.06 -2.29
CA ALA A 269 -16.80 -0.72 -3.19
C ALA A 269 -17.31 -2.15 -3.31
N GLN A 270 -17.13 -2.73 -4.50
CA GLN A 270 -17.55 -4.11 -4.78
C GLN A 270 -16.54 -4.82 -5.69
N GLY A 271 -16.20 -6.06 -5.35
CA GLY A 271 -15.22 -6.86 -6.10
C GLY A 271 -15.67 -7.17 -7.53
N ASN A 272 -14.70 -7.32 -8.44
CA ASN A 272 -14.95 -7.74 -9.83
C ASN A 272 -15.95 -6.84 -10.58
N ARG A 273 -15.71 -5.52 -10.54
CA ARG A 273 -16.54 -4.49 -11.20
C ARG A 273 -15.69 -3.58 -12.09
N SER A 274 -16.16 -3.31 -13.30
CA SER A 274 -15.53 -2.41 -14.26
C SER A 274 -16.10 -1.00 -14.20
N LEU A 275 -15.30 -0.03 -14.62
CA LEU A 275 -15.75 1.33 -14.87
C LEU A 275 -16.59 1.41 -16.15
N GLY A 276 -16.19 0.69 -17.20
CA GLY A 276 -16.89 0.73 -18.47
C GLY A 276 -18.21 -0.03 -18.54
N PHE A 277 -18.62 -0.77 -17.49
CA PHE A 277 -19.91 -1.46 -17.44
C PHE A 277 -20.62 -1.28 -16.09
N ASP A 278 -20.04 -1.74 -14.99
CA ASP A 278 -20.74 -1.79 -13.69
C ASP A 278 -20.89 -0.42 -13.04
N PHE A 279 -19.79 0.34 -12.96
CA PHE A 279 -19.74 1.72 -12.47
C PHE A 279 -19.97 2.75 -13.58
N ARG A 280 -20.42 2.31 -14.75
CA ARG A 280 -20.55 3.16 -15.95
C ARG A 280 -21.43 4.36 -15.63
N PRO A 281 -20.88 5.58 -15.61
CA PRO A 281 -21.60 6.75 -15.13
C PRO A 281 -22.65 7.20 -16.16
N PRO A 282 -23.79 7.80 -15.75
CA PRO A 282 -24.90 8.13 -16.64
C PRO A 282 -24.51 8.89 -17.91
N SER A 283 -23.60 9.87 -17.81
CA SER A 283 -23.12 10.67 -18.95
C SER A 283 -22.26 9.89 -19.96
N SER A 284 -21.80 8.68 -19.61
CA SER A 284 -21.17 7.76 -20.56
C SER A 284 -22.16 7.03 -21.46
N GLY A 285 -23.47 7.19 -21.19
CA GLY A 285 -24.53 6.44 -21.85
C GLY A 285 -24.49 4.96 -21.49
N ARG A 286 -25.58 4.24 -21.78
CA ARG A 286 -25.65 2.79 -21.64
C ARG A 286 -25.50 2.13 -23.00
N SER A 287 -24.68 1.09 -23.05
CA SER A 287 -24.43 0.27 -24.24
C SER A 287 -25.55 -0.76 -24.47
N ASP A 288 -26.20 -1.21 -23.39
CA ASP A 288 -27.37 -2.08 -23.42
C ASP A 288 -28.38 -1.56 -22.38
N PRO A 289 -29.29 -0.64 -22.76
CA PRO A 289 -30.25 -0.02 -21.85
C PRO A 289 -31.19 -0.98 -21.12
N ASP A 290 -31.39 -2.19 -21.65
CA ASP A 290 -32.27 -3.20 -21.06
C ASP A 290 -31.54 -4.08 -20.04
N ASN A 291 -30.21 -4.04 -20.01
CA ASN A 291 -29.40 -4.83 -19.09
C ASN A 291 -29.51 -4.35 -17.62
N GLN A 292 -30.04 -5.16 -16.71
CA GLN A 292 -30.25 -4.67 -15.33
C GLN A 292 -28.95 -4.45 -14.53
N PHE A 293 -27.80 -4.93 -15.02
CA PHE A 293 -26.51 -4.84 -14.33
C PHE A 293 -25.63 -3.69 -14.81
N GLU A 294 -25.86 -3.16 -16.02
CA GLU A 294 -25.10 -2.01 -16.50
C GLU A 294 -25.42 -0.75 -15.67
N SER A 295 -24.37 -0.05 -15.26
CA SER A 295 -24.40 1.11 -14.36
C SER A 295 -24.98 0.81 -12.95
N VAL A 296 -25.21 -0.46 -12.59
CA VAL A 296 -25.86 -0.78 -11.31
C VAL A 296 -25.00 -0.38 -10.13
N GLU A 297 -23.68 -0.51 -10.22
CA GLU A 297 -22.78 -0.16 -9.12
C GLU A 297 -22.63 1.36 -8.95
N TYR A 298 -22.75 2.15 -10.02
CA TYR A 298 -22.89 3.61 -9.90
C TYR A 298 -24.14 3.97 -9.11
N LYS A 299 -25.29 3.36 -9.44
CA LYS A 299 -26.56 3.62 -8.76
C LYS A 299 -26.49 3.20 -7.29
N LEU A 300 -25.95 2.03 -7.00
CA LEU A 300 -25.80 1.53 -5.63
C LEU A 300 -24.79 2.36 -4.82
N MET A 301 -23.74 2.90 -5.45
CA MET A 301 -22.84 3.87 -4.82
C MET A 301 -23.60 5.12 -4.37
N VAL A 302 -24.36 5.73 -5.29
CA VAL A 302 -25.15 6.92 -5.00
C VAL A 302 -26.20 6.64 -3.92
N GLU A 303 -26.91 5.52 -4.03
CA GLU A 303 -27.90 5.08 -3.03
C GLU A 303 -27.26 4.87 -1.65
N GLY A 304 -26.11 4.21 -1.57
CA GLY A 304 -25.40 3.96 -0.31
C GLY A 304 -24.94 5.25 0.37
N VAL A 305 -24.46 6.22 -0.41
CA VAL A 305 -24.08 7.54 0.11
C VAL A 305 -25.30 8.29 0.63
N HIS A 306 -26.37 8.41 -0.16
CA HIS A 306 -27.61 9.07 0.29
C HIS A 306 -28.24 8.39 1.50
N LYS A 307 -28.29 7.04 1.52
CA LYS A 307 -28.80 6.27 2.69
C LYS A 307 -28.00 6.59 3.95
N THR A 308 -26.68 6.69 3.83
CA THR A 308 -25.80 7.04 4.95
C THR A 308 -26.06 8.47 5.43
N LEU A 309 -26.08 9.44 4.52
CA LEU A 309 -26.29 10.86 4.86
C LEU A 309 -27.68 11.14 5.44
N ASN A 310 -28.73 10.51 4.89
CA ASN A 310 -30.09 10.59 5.42
C ASN A 310 -30.24 10.00 6.82
N ASN A 311 -29.30 9.13 7.23
CA ASN A 311 -29.26 8.53 8.57
C ASN A 311 -28.02 8.99 9.36
N ILE A 312 -27.41 10.12 9.00
CA ILE A 312 -26.12 10.54 9.58
C ILE A 312 -26.14 10.63 11.10
N SER A 313 -27.27 11.02 11.71
CA SER A 313 -27.46 11.10 13.16
C SER A 313 -27.38 9.74 13.88
N LYS A 314 -27.54 8.62 13.15
CA LYS A 314 -27.37 7.26 13.65
C LYS A 314 -26.00 6.67 13.31
N VAL A 315 -25.30 7.26 12.35
CA VAL A 315 -24.01 6.78 11.83
C VAL A 315 -22.87 7.47 12.57
N VAL A 316 -22.91 8.80 12.67
CA VAL A 316 -21.86 9.60 13.30
C VAL A 316 -22.14 9.70 14.80
N PRO A 317 -21.21 9.25 15.67
CA PRO A 317 -21.34 9.42 17.12
C PRO A 317 -21.47 10.91 17.50
N ASP A 318 -22.30 11.20 18.51
CA ASP A 318 -22.50 12.55 19.05
C ASP A 318 -22.88 13.61 17.99
N TYR A 319 -23.57 13.20 16.92
CA TYR A 319 -24.12 14.12 15.94
C TYR A 319 -25.21 15.00 16.58
N LYS A 320 -25.02 16.32 16.50
CA LYS A 320 -25.84 17.40 17.08
C LYS A 320 -26.51 18.26 16.00
N ASP A 321 -26.86 17.66 14.88
CA ASP A 321 -27.44 18.36 13.72
C ASP A 321 -26.52 19.44 13.12
N GLN A 322 -25.20 19.29 13.28
CA GLN A 322 -24.19 20.23 12.77
C GLN A 322 -24.04 20.22 11.23
N GLY A 323 -24.78 19.36 10.53
CA GLY A 323 -24.72 19.22 9.08
C GLY A 323 -23.46 18.49 8.62
N TYR A 324 -23.27 18.44 7.29
CA TYR A 324 -22.12 17.82 6.65
C TYR A 324 -21.68 18.58 5.40
N GLU A 325 -20.45 18.31 4.97
CA GLU A 325 -19.87 18.76 3.71
C GLU A 325 -19.27 17.56 2.98
N ILE A 326 -19.62 17.39 1.69
CA ILE A 326 -18.95 16.41 0.82
C ILE A 326 -17.57 16.98 0.46
N ALA A 327 -16.53 16.49 1.14
CA ALA A 327 -15.18 17.06 1.14
C ALA A 327 -14.24 16.41 0.12
N GLY A 328 -14.52 15.17 -0.32
CA GLY A 328 -13.73 14.53 -1.35
C GLY A 328 -14.30 13.23 -1.89
N PHE A 329 -13.87 12.87 -3.10
CA PHE A 329 -14.15 11.58 -3.73
C PHE A 329 -12.83 10.86 -4.03
N VAL A 330 -12.73 9.60 -3.62
CA VAL A 330 -11.54 8.76 -3.80
C VAL A 330 -11.91 7.57 -4.65
N TRP A 331 -11.19 7.39 -5.75
CA TRP A 331 -11.42 6.32 -6.71
C TRP A 331 -10.24 5.35 -6.75
N PHE A 332 -10.50 4.06 -6.52
CA PHE A 332 -9.50 3.01 -6.69
C PHE A 332 -10.06 1.77 -7.39
N GLN A 333 -9.84 1.71 -8.70
CA GLN A 333 -10.37 0.67 -9.57
C GLN A 333 -9.47 0.50 -10.81
N GLY A 334 -9.69 -0.52 -11.64
CA GLY A 334 -9.13 -0.56 -12.99
C GLY A 334 -8.79 -1.97 -13.47
N HIS A 335 -8.60 -2.91 -12.53
CA HIS A 335 -8.23 -4.29 -12.84
C HIS A 335 -9.24 -4.92 -13.80
N LYS A 336 -10.55 -4.72 -13.57
CA LYS A 336 -11.58 -5.37 -14.38
C LYS A 336 -11.61 -4.85 -15.83
N ASP A 337 -11.36 -3.57 -16.05
CA ASP A 337 -11.32 -2.96 -17.38
C ASP A 337 -10.12 -3.43 -18.21
N SER A 338 -9.02 -3.83 -17.55
CA SER A 338 -7.81 -4.34 -18.22
C SER A 338 -7.99 -5.65 -19.01
N PHE A 339 -9.15 -6.30 -18.93
CA PHE A 339 -9.46 -7.55 -19.65
C PHE A 339 -10.09 -7.32 -21.03
N SER A 340 -10.28 -6.06 -21.45
CA SER A 340 -10.86 -5.72 -22.76
C SER A 340 -10.17 -4.50 -23.36
N GLU A 341 -9.71 -4.61 -24.60
CA GLU A 341 -9.11 -3.48 -25.32
C GLU A 341 -10.07 -2.30 -25.47
N VAL A 342 -11.36 -2.56 -25.63
CA VAL A 342 -12.38 -1.52 -25.72
C VAL A 342 -12.46 -0.76 -24.39
N LEU A 343 -12.55 -1.50 -23.27
CA LEU A 343 -12.64 -0.88 -21.95
C LEU A 343 -11.35 -0.11 -21.59
N ILE A 344 -10.18 -0.62 -21.96
CA ILE A 344 -8.90 0.08 -21.80
C ILE A 344 -8.92 1.41 -22.54
N LYS A 345 -9.32 1.42 -23.83
CA LYS A 345 -9.34 2.63 -24.66
C LYS A 345 -10.34 3.67 -24.17
N GLU A 346 -11.46 3.24 -23.58
CA GLU A 346 -12.51 4.13 -23.10
C GLU A 346 -12.35 4.56 -21.63
N TYR A 347 -11.35 4.02 -20.91
CA TYR A 347 -11.21 4.21 -19.47
C TYR A 347 -11.11 5.68 -19.05
N GLU A 348 -10.24 6.46 -19.69
CA GLU A 348 -10.04 7.89 -19.39
C GLU A 348 -11.34 8.69 -19.54
N LYS A 349 -12.08 8.43 -20.63
CA LYS A 349 -13.37 9.06 -20.90
C LYS A 349 -14.39 8.71 -19.82
N HIS A 350 -14.51 7.44 -19.46
CA HIS A 350 -15.45 7.03 -18.41
C HIS A 350 -15.06 7.57 -17.04
N LEU A 351 -13.77 7.71 -16.75
CA LEU A 351 -13.29 8.29 -15.50
C LEU A 351 -13.63 9.78 -15.41
N ALA A 352 -13.41 10.55 -16.48
CA ALA A 352 -13.83 11.95 -16.56
C ALA A 352 -15.35 12.10 -16.34
N ASN A 353 -16.14 11.26 -17.00
CA ASN A 353 -17.59 11.24 -16.85
C ASN A 353 -18.03 10.88 -15.42
N LEU A 354 -17.34 9.93 -14.77
CA LEU A 354 -17.63 9.55 -13.38
C LEU A 354 -17.38 10.73 -12.44
N ILE A 355 -16.25 11.41 -12.59
CA ILE A 355 -15.89 12.59 -11.79
C ILE A 355 -16.98 13.66 -11.92
N ASN A 356 -17.38 13.98 -13.14
CA ASN A 356 -18.38 15.01 -13.40
C ASN A 356 -19.77 14.63 -12.90
N ASP A 357 -20.18 13.37 -13.07
CA ASP A 357 -21.48 12.89 -12.61
C ASP A 357 -21.54 12.84 -11.07
N VAL A 358 -20.47 12.45 -10.39
CA VAL A 358 -20.40 12.52 -8.91
C VAL A 358 -20.49 13.97 -8.43
N ARG A 359 -19.75 14.89 -9.06
CA ARG A 359 -19.83 16.33 -8.74
C ARG A 359 -21.23 16.89 -8.90
N LYS A 360 -21.92 16.46 -9.96
CA LYS A 360 -23.30 16.86 -10.26
C LYS A 360 -24.29 16.25 -9.27
N GLU A 361 -24.15 14.96 -8.97
CA GLU A 361 -25.02 14.22 -8.04
C GLU A 361 -25.05 14.86 -6.65
N PHE A 362 -23.89 15.31 -6.17
CA PHE A 362 -23.75 15.91 -4.84
C PHE A 362 -23.60 17.44 -4.86
N ASP A 363 -23.98 18.10 -5.95
CA ASP A 363 -23.95 19.56 -6.14
C ASP A 363 -22.64 20.23 -5.68
N THR A 364 -21.51 19.59 -5.96
CA THR A 364 -20.17 20.03 -5.52
C THR A 364 -19.25 20.16 -6.74
N PRO A 365 -19.39 21.23 -7.56
CA PRO A 365 -18.73 21.34 -8.87
C PRO A 365 -17.19 21.37 -8.82
N LYS A 366 -16.61 21.69 -7.66
CA LYS A 366 -15.16 21.70 -7.42
C LYS A 366 -14.71 20.60 -6.45
N LEU A 367 -15.51 19.56 -6.25
CA LEU A 367 -15.19 18.45 -5.34
C LEU A 367 -13.77 17.95 -5.61
N PRO A 368 -12.88 17.95 -4.60
CA PRO A 368 -11.58 17.32 -4.70
C PRO A 368 -11.72 15.83 -5.02
N VAL A 369 -11.01 15.36 -6.04
CA VAL A 369 -10.97 13.94 -6.42
C VAL A 369 -9.54 13.42 -6.36
N VAL A 370 -9.37 12.24 -5.77
CA VAL A 370 -8.10 11.51 -5.79
C VAL A 370 -8.30 10.17 -6.48
N VAL A 371 -7.43 9.87 -7.45
CA VAL A 371 -7.40 8.59 -8.16
C VAL A 371 -6.13 7.84 -7.77
N ALA A 372 -6.28 6.71 -7.09
CA ALA A 372 -5.16 5.79 -6.90
C ALA A 372 -5.00 4.94 -8.17
N THR A 373 -3.81 4.96 -8.78
CA THR A 373 -3.57 4.15 -9.98
C THR A 373 -3.54 2.66 -9.67
N LEU A 374 -3.67 1.81 -10.68
CA LEU A 374 -3.22 0.42 -10.58
C LEU A 374 -1.70 0.37 -10.35
N GLY A 375 -1.26 -0.50 -9.44
CA GLY A 375 0.17 -0.72 -9.13
C GLY A 375 0.62 -2.17 -9.30
N PHE A 376 -0.16 -3.01 -9.99
CA PHE A 376 0.12 -4.46 -10.08
C PHE A 376 1.44 -4.76 -10.80
N GLY A 377 2.38 -5.42 -10.11
CA GLY A 377 3.73 -5.68 -10.61
C GLY A 377 4.68 -4.47 -10.53
N GLY A 378 4.30 -3.40 -9.84
CA GLY A 378 5.10 -2.19 -9.67
C GLY A 378 5.54 -1.59 -11.00
N HIS A 379 6.83 -1.29 -11.14
CA HIS A 379 7.40 -0.77 -12.40
C HIS A 379 7.57 -1.84 -13.50
N ASN A 380 7.37 -3.11 -13.19
CA ASN A 380 7.39 -4.23 -14.14
C ASN A 380 5.98 -4.66 -14.59
N MET A 381 4.99 -3.78 -14.42
CA MET A 381 3.59 -4.10 -14.70
C MET A 381 3.34 -4.54 -16.15
N GLN A 382 2.38 -5.44 -16.34
CA GLN A 382 1.94 -5.87 -17.68
C GLN A 382 1.32 -4.70 -18.46
N GLU A 383 1.49 -4.70 -19.78
CA GLU A 383 1.04 -3.62 -20.68
C GLU A 383 -0.44 -3.26 -20.50
N LYS A 384 -1.33 -4.25 -20.32
CA LYS A 384 -2.76 -4.02 -20.08
C LYS A 384 -3.04 -3.19 -18.81
N PHE A 385 -2.22 -3.35 -17.77
CA PHE A 385 -2.34 -2.56 -16.54
C PHE A 385 -1.68 -1.20 -16.72
N LEU A 386 -0.55 -1.13 -17.45
CA LEU A 386 0.12 0.13 -17.78
C LEU A 386 -0.81 1.06 -18.58
N ASN A 387 -1.60 0.54 -19.51
CA ASN A 387 -2.53 1.36 -20.29
C ASN A 387 -3.66 1.95 -19.42
N ILE A 388 -4.18 1.18 -18.45
CA ILE A 388 -5.14 1.70 -17.46
C ILE A 388 -4.47 2.72 -16.53
N HIS A 389 -3.26 2.44 -16.05
CA HIS A 389 -2.46 3.36 -15.22
C HIS A 389 -2.25 4.70 -15.94
N GLN A 390 -1.89 4.67 -17.22
CA GLN A 390 -1.70 5.89 -18.01
C GLN A 390 -2.98 6.70 -18.15
N ALA A 391 -4.13 6.05 -18.38
CA ALA A 391 -5.44 6.71 -18.39
C ALA A 391 -5.77 7.35 -17.01
N GLN A 392 -5.42 6.67 -15.92
CA GLN A 392 -5.60 7.18 -14.56
C GLN A 392 -4.67 8.35 -14.26
N MET A 393 -3.41 8.34 -14.71
CA MET A 393 -2.51 9.48 -14.56
C MET A 393 -2.95 10.67 -15.42
N ALA A 394 -3.42 10.40 -16.64
CA ALA A 394 -3.85 11.42 -17.58
C ALA A 394 -4.99 12.30 -17.05
N ILE A 395 -5.91 11.76 -16.23
CA ILE A 395 -7.05 12.51 -15.71
C ILE A 395 -6.64 13.73 -14.85
N SER A 396 -5.45 13.72 -14.26
CA SER A 396 -4.93 14.81 -13.43
C SER A 396 -3.93 15.71 -14.17
N ASP A 397 -3.60 15.40 -15.43
CA ASP A 397 -2.74 16.23 -16.27
C ASP A 397 -3.51 17.47 -16.73
N ALA A 398 -3.17 18.62 -16.16
CA ALA A 398 -3.79 19.91 -16.49
C ALA A 398 -3.64 20.34 -17.96
N LYS A 399 -2.72 19.74 -18.73
CA LYS A 399 -2.64 19.98 -20.18
C LYS A 399 -3.71 19.23 -20.96
N LYS A 400 -4.13 18.05 -20.46
CA LYS A 400 -5.16 17.21 -21.07
C LYS A 400 -6.56 17.56 -20.55
N HIS A 401 -6.69 17.74 -19.24
CA HIS A 401 -7.93 18.07 -18.54
C HIS A 401 -7.78 19.37 -17.72
N PRO A 402 -7.70 20.54 -18.37
CA PRO A 402 -7.52 21.82 -17.67
C PRO A 402 -8.65 22.15 -16.68
N GLU A 403 -9.86 21.63 -16.91
CA GLU A 403 -11.03 21.76 -16.02
C GLU A 403 -10.83 21.10 -14.65
N TYR A 404 -9.86 20.19 -14.53
CA TYR A 404 -9.55 19.47 -13.30
C TYR A 404 -8.36 20.04 -12.53
N ALA A 405 -7.68 21.05 -13.09
CA ALA A 405 -6.52 21.67 -12.48
C ALA A 405 -6.82 22.16 -11.04
N GLY A 406 -6.06 21.66 -10.07
CA GLY A 406 -6.18 22.01 -8.65
C GLY A 406 -7.35 21.33 -7.92
N THR A 407 -8.12 20.46 -8.57
CA THR A 407 -9.25 19.74 -7.95
C THR A 407 -9.24 18.23 -8.19
N VAL A 408 -8.41 17.71 -9.09
CA VAL A 408 -8.21 16.26 -9.28
C VAL A 408 -6.72 15.96 -9.21
N ALA A 409 -6.36 14.89 -8.50
CA ALA A 409 -5.00 14.38 -8.41
C ALA A 409 -4.98 12.86 -8.65
N SER A 410 -3.94 12.38 -9.33
CA SER A 410 -3.66 10.95 -9.46
C SER A 410 -2.41 10.59 -8.65
N VAL A 411 -2.50 9.51 -7.89
CA VAL A 411 -1.40 8.99 -7.07
C VAL A 411 -0.85 7.74 -7.74
N ASP A 412 0.41 7.81 -8.16
CA ASP A 412 1.13 6.67 -8.74
C ASP A 412 1.47 5.66 -7.65
N THR A 413 0.84 4.50 -7.69
CA THR A 413 0.95 3.47 -6.63
C THR A 413 1.99 2.40 -6.92
N ARG A 414 2.75 2.50 -8.02
CA ARG A 414 3.71 1.47 -8.45
C ARG A 414 4.82 1.22 -7.43
N ASP A 415 5.24 2.23 -6.68
CA ASP A 415 6.25 2.11 -5.61
C ASP A 415 5.73 1.38 -4.36
N PHE A 416 4.42 1.19 -4.24
CA PHE A 416 3.78 0.54 -3.09
C PHE A 416 3.55 -0.96 -3.31
N TRP A 417 3.91 -1.48 -4.48
CA TRP A 417 3.89 -2.91 -4.77
C TRP A 417 4.83 -3.67 -3.81
N ARG A 418 4.37 -4.82 -3.35
CA ARG A 418 5.15 -5.77 -2.53
C ARG A 418 5.07 -7.13 -3.19
N GLU A 419 6.20 -7.79 -3.32
CA GLU A 419 6.28 -9.08 -3.99
C GLU A 419 5.67 -10.19 -3.13
N VAL A 420 5.42 -11.34 -3.74
CA VAL A 420 4.76 -12.48 -3.09
C VAL A 420 5.53 -12.96 -1.85
N ASP A 421 6.86 -12.87 -1.83
CA ASP A 421 7.71 -13.24 -0.70
C ASP A 421 7.71 -12.24 0.45
N GLU A 422 7.22 -11.02 0.21
CA GLU A 422 7.01 -9.97 1.20
C GLU A 422 5.57 -9.97 1.73
N SER A 423 4.72 -10.89 1.27
CA SER A 423 3.27 -10.76 1.39
C SER A 423 2.56 -12.01 1.93
N PRO A 424 1.33 -11.88 2.46
CA PRO A 424 0.61 -13.02 3.04
C PRO A 424 0.12 -14.08 2.02
N LYS A 425 -0.10 -13.68 0.76
CA LYS A 425 -0.69 -14.54 -0.30
C LYS A 425 -0.14 -14.19 -1.68
N GLY A 426 -0.16 -15.15 -2.61
CA GLY A 426 0.06 -14.90 -4.04
C GLY A 426 -1.24 -14.55 -4.76
N GLU A 427 -1.81 -13.38 -4.44
CA GLU A 427 -3.03 -12.84 -5.07
C GLU A 427 -2.73 -11.45 -5.65
N ASP A 428 -2.05 -11.41 -6.80
CA ASP A 428 -1.55 -10.18 -7.41
C ASP A 428 -2.64 -9.11 -7.63
N TYR A 429 -3.83 -9.53 -8.06
CA TYR A 429 -5.02 -8.69 -8.26
C TYR A 429 -5.60 -8.08 -6.97
N HIS A 430 -5.06 -8.45 -5.79
CA HIS A 430 -5.33 -7.86 -4.48
C HIS A 430 -4.04 -7.44 -3.77
N TYR A 431 -3.00 -7.06 -4.52
CA TYR A 431 -1.70 -6.65 -3.97
C TYR A 431 -1.12 -7.69 -3.01
N ASN A 432 -1.26 -8.97 -3.36
CA ASN A 432 -0.77 -10.10 -2.56
C ASN A 432 -1.33 -10.16 -1.13
N ARG A 433 -2.46 -9.47 -0.89
CA ARG A 433 -3.04 -9.20 0.43
C ARG A 433 -2.08 -8.50 1.40
N ASN A 434 -1.14 -7.73 0.87
CA ASN A 434 -0.15 -7.01 1.65
C ASN A 434 -0.78 -5.75 2.28
N ALA A 435 -0.80 -5.70 3.60
CA ALA A 435 -1.36 -4.59 4.36
C ALA A 435 -0.53 -3.31 4.24
N GLU A 436 0.80 -3.39 4.12
CA GLU A 436 1.66 -2.22 3.94
C GLU A 436 1.32 -1.50 2.63
N THR A 437 1.09 -2.23 1.54
CA THR A 437 0.65 -1.66 0.26
C THR A 437 -0.62 -0.83 0.43
N TYR A 438 -1.63 -1.35 1.13
CA TYR A 438 -2.88 -0.60 1.37
C TYR A 438 -2.67 0.62 2.26
N MET A 439 -1.81 0.51 3.28
CA MET A 439 -1.45 1.63 4.16
C MET A 439 -0.69 2.74 3.44
N LEU A 440 0.13 2.42 2.44
CA LEU A 440 0.87 3.42 1.66
C LEU A 440 0.01 4.08 0.58
N ILE A 441 -0.97 3.34 0.03
CA ILE A 441 -1.91 3.88 -0.96
C ILE A 441 -2.89 4.87 -0.32
N GLY A 442 -3.35 4.59 0.90
CA GLY A 442 -4.29 5.43 1.64
C GLY A 442 -3.59 6.53 2.41
#